data_AF-A0A7J3MHM6-F1
#
_entry.id   AF-A0A7J3MHM6-F1
#
_cell.length_a   1.000
_cell.length_b   1.000
_cell.length_c   1.000
_cell.angle_alpha   90.00
_cell.angle_beta   90.00
_cell.angle_gamma   90.00
#
_symmetry.space_group_name_H-M   'P 1'
#
loop_
_entity.id
_entity.type
_entity.pdbx_description
1 polymer ?
#
loop_
_entity_poly.entity_id
_entity_poly.type
_entity_poly.pdbx_seq_one_letter_code
_entity_poly.pdbx_strand_id
1 'polypeptide(L)'
;MGSIGIFDRQLRVSWWDQRKLEKTSLFIIANDPYSYISLISAIAVGFGRIYIIGSRQVRDFKILFKNASGDVFRETIKFVEEHFGRYLDNYSIELNSIHINLASESALNLVKNVISEDESENKVVLDLSTDLNIKLFTWRLRSLIKVPTYIVVFCDGLKLYALSEILHRSTNKIRRVVSDIFVRVQRQATSRIPIEHLFLLASGLSLGEIVMQIQGGFTKEDPGAYMKFTPALEVAFPFRGIPPLRAAPQRIKSIAVVGAGALGTFYAIQLATMINLKLLETREVVFIDPDRIDQTNFNRQVIYWGDTIGLSKAEVMAERFQGMIHDNVLVRYEEARFEEIKDKLKDMTLIIEGVDTWAARKEIAGFATENGIPLISAGVELLHGHETFYLPLKTYCPFHSINLGEKMDPQINESCLNIQPSVIFTNIAIASLAILTSIGAREPLNG
;
A
#
# COMPACT_ATOMS: atom_id res chain seq x y z
N MET A 1 -0.97 -6.09 33.54
CA MET A 1 -0.25 -6.13 32.26
C MET A 1 -1.31 -6.01 31.18
N GLY A 2 -1.42 -4.84 30.53
CA GLY A 2 -2.42 -4.62 29.48
C GLY A 2 -2.15 -5.53 28.30
N SER A 3 -3.18 -6.19 27.77
CA SER A 3 -3.08 -7.00 26.55
C SER A 3 -2.52 -6.14 25.42
N ILE A 4 -1.46 -6.60 24.76
CA ILE A 4 -0.86 -5.88 23.64
C ILE A 4 -1.89 -5.86 22.50
N GLY A 5 -2.35 -4.66 22.15
CA GLY A 5 -3.35 -4.45 21.12
C GLY A 5 -2.77 -4.50 19.71
N ILE A 6 -3.62 -4.74 18.74
CA ILE A 6 -3.25 -4.83 17.32
C ILE A 6 -2.63 -3.51 16.81
N PHE A 7 -3.14 -2.38 17.28
CA PHE A 7 -2.69 -1.04 16.91
C PHE A 7 -1.51 -0.54 17.75
N ASP A 8 -0.84 -1.39 18.54
CA ASP A 8 0.21 -0.96 19.48
C ASP A 8 1.34 -0.17 18.80
N ARG A 9 1.76 -0.58 17.59
CA ARG A 9 2.83 0.09 16.82
C ARG A 9 2.44 1.50 16.37
N GLN A 10 1.18 1.72 16.00
CA GLN A 10 0.69 3.03 15.57
C GLN A 10 0.33 3.92 16.76
N LEU A 11 -0.17 3.35 17.86
CA LEU A 11 -0.45 4.07 19.11
C LEU A 11 0.80 4.66 19.80
N ARG A 12 2.00 4.19 19.42
CA ARG A 12 3.28 4.74 19.91
C ARG A 12 3.74 5.99 19.18
N VAL A 13 3.05 6.37 18.11
CA VAL A 13 3.29 7.63 17.42
C VAL A 13 2.73 8.75 18.29
N SER A 14 3.58 9.67 18.73
CA SER A 14 3.23 10.69 19.74
C SER A 14 2.01 11.54 19.39
N TRP A 15 1.76 11.75 18.10
CA TRP A 15 0.65 12.55 17.60
C TRP A 15 -0.57 11.73 17.13
N TRP A 16 -0.51 10.40 17.17
CA TRP A 16 -1.55 9.54 16.64
C TRP A 16 -2.71 9.41 17.61
N ASP A 17 -3.91 9.83 17.18
CA ASP A 17 -5.15 9.58 17.89
C ASP A 17 -5.99 8.56 17.13
N GLN A 18 -6.00 7.31 17.61
CA GLN A 18 -6.80 6.23 17.01
C GLN A 18 -8.29 6.52 17.09
N ARG A 19 -8.75 7.23 18.13
CA ARG A 19 -10.19 7.52 18.32
C ARG A 19 -10.73 8.39 17.20
N LYS A 20 -9.92 9.26 16.60
CA LYS A 20 -10.33 10.05 15.44
C LYS A 20 -10.65 9.15 14.25
N LEU A 21 -9.84 8.11 14.01
CA LEU A 21 -10.06 7.14 12.93
C LEU A 21 -11.25 6.22 13.24
N GLU A 22 -11.39 5.75 14.49
CA GLU A 22 -12.55 4.99 14.95
C GLU A 22 -13.87 5.77 14.77
N LYS A 23 -13.83 7.10 14.90
CA LYS A 23 -14.97 7.99 14.69
C LYS A 23 -15.06 8.54 13.26
N THR A 24 -14.35 7.94 12.32
CA THR A 24 -14.37 8.32 10.90
C THR A 24 -15.04 7.25 10.04
N SER A 25 -16.00 7.69 9.21
CA SER A 25 -16.51 6.90 8.09
C SER A 25 -15.72 7.17 6.81
N LEU A 26 -15.12 6.13 6.24
CA LEU A 26 -14.46 6.17 4.94
C LEU A 26 -15.39 5.58 3.86
N PHE A 27 -15.77 6.39 2.88
CA PHE A 27 -16.61 6.00 1.75
C PHE A 27 -15.74 5.81 0.50
N ILE A 28 -15.43 4.56 0.17
CA ILE A 28 -14.64 4.17 -1.00
C ILE A 28 -15.57 3.98 -2.20
N ILE A 29 -15.51 4.88 -3.17
CA ILE A 29 -16.20 4.77 -4.45
C ILE A 29 -15.30 4.00 -5.43
N ALA A 30 -15.77 2.84 -5.90
CA ALA A 30 -14.96 1.93 -6.71
C ALA A 30 -15.77 1.16 -7.76
N ASN A 31 -15.13 0.87 -8.89
CA ASN A 31 -15.64 -0.05 -9.92
C ASN A 31 -14.56 -0.97 -10.50
N ASP A 32 -13.33 -0.84 -10.02
CA ASP A 32 -12.20 -1.68 -10.40
C ASP A 32 -11.94 -2.71 -9.29
N PRO A 33 -11.72 -3.99 -9.63
CA PRO A 33 -11.54 -5.02 -8.62
C PRO A 33 -10.34 -4.77 -7.72
N TYR A 34 -9.23 -4.18 -8.20
CA TYR A 34 -8.03 -3.94 -7.38
C TYR A 34 -8.23 -2.91 -6.25
N SER A 35 -9.37 -2.20 -6.24
CA SER A 35 -9.75 -1.31 -5.13
C SER A 35 -9.92 -2.04 -3.79
N TYR A 36 -10.05 -3.38 -3.80
CA TYR A 36 -10.09 -4.20 -2.59
C TYR A 36 -8.87 -3.96 -1.69
N ILE A 37 -7.70 -3.66 -2.28
CA ILE A 37 -6.45 -3.41 -1.55
C ILE A 37 -6.61 -2.21 -0.62
N SER A 38 -7.29 -1.16 -1.07
CA SER A 38 -7.54 0.03 -0.26
C SER A 38 -8.51 -0.25 0.89
N LEU A 39 -9.51 -1.12 0.68
CA LEU A 39 -10.41 -1.57 1.76
C LEU A 39 -9.64 -2.31 2.85
N ILE A 40 -8.83 -3.32 2.47
CA ILE A 40 -8.00 -4.08 3.42
C ILE A 40 -7.00 -3.16 4.14
N SER A 41 -6.39 -2.21 3.40
CA SER A 41 -5.44 -1.26 3.98
C SER A 41 -6.12 -0.30 4.95
N ALA A 42 -7.34 0.15 4.66
CA ALA A 42 -8.13 1.01 5.56
C ALA A 42 -8.52 0.29 6.85
N ILE A 43 -8.82 -1.02 6.79
CA ILE A 43 -9.04 -1.85 7.97
C ILE A 43 -7.80 -1.88 8.85
N ALA A 44 -6.63 -2.11 8.25
CA ALA A 44 -5.36 -2.17 8.96
C ALA A 44 -4.95 -0.81 9.58
N VAL A 45 -5.33 0.32 8.96
CA VAL A 45 -5.22 1.66 9.56
C VAL A 45 -6.13 1.83 10.78
N GLY A 46 -7.34 1.26 10.74
CA GLY A 46 -8.32 1.30 11.83
C GLY A 46 -9.38 2.38 11.71
N PHE A 47 -9.92 2.60 10.50
CA PHE A 47 -11.16 3.38 10.33
C PHE A 47 -12.33 2.64 10.95
N GLY A 48 -13.14 3.31 11.78
CA GLY A 48 -14.23 2.63 12.50
C GLY A 48 -15.42 2.25 11.64
N ARG A 49 -15.68 2.98 10.53
CA ARG A 49 -16.65 2.54 9.51
C ARG A 49 -16.06 2.66 8.13
N ILE A 50 -16.20 1.62 7.32
CA ILE A 50 -15.75 1.62 5.94
C ILE A 50 -16.89 1.16 5.03
N TYR A 51 -17.25 2.03 4.09
CA TYR A 51 -18.23 1.76 3.06
C TYR A 51 -17.50 1.55 1.73
N ILE A 52 -17.71 0.41 1.09
CA ILE A 52 -17.31 0.22 -0.31
C ILE A 52 -18.56 0.33 -1.20
N ILE A 53 -18.55 1.33 -2.08
CA ILE A 53 -19.71 1.74 -2.85
C ILE A 53 -19.42 1.53 -4.34
N GLY A 54 -20.23 0.67 -4.95
CA GLY A 54 -20.12 0.30 -6.35
C GLY A 54 -20.35 -1.19 -6.53
N SER A 55 -20.23 -1.64 -7.78
CA SER A 55 -20.34 -3.07 -8.09
C SER A 55 -19.41 -3.42 -9.24
N ARG A 56 -18.77 -4.58 -9.12
CA ARG A 56 -17.90 -5.12 -10.16
C ARG A 56 -17.93 -6.64 -10.11
N GLN A 57 -18.45 -7.24 -11.18
CA GLN A 57 -18.43 -8.69 -11.34
C GLN A 57 -17.04 -9.14 -11.78
N VAL A 58 -16.54 -10.17 -11.12
CA VAL A 58 -15.27 -10.84 -11.43
C VAL A 58 -15.48 -12.35 -11.53
N ARG A 59 -14.59 -13.02 -12.26
CA ARG A 59 -14.54 -14.48 -12.35
C ARG A 59 -13.09 -14.89 -12.15
N ASP A 60 -12.88 -15.86 -11.27
CA ASP A 60 -11.55 -16.38 -10.92
C ASP A 60 -10.54 -15.27 -10.57
N PHE A 61 -10.97 -14.28 -9.79
CA PHE A 61 -10.12 -13.17 -9.36
C PHE A 61 -9.50 -13.47 -8.01
N LYS A 62 -8.27 -12.99 -7.77
CA LYS A 62 -7.55 -13.18 -6.51
C LYS A 62 -7.72 -11.96 -5.60
N ILE A 63 -8.45 -12.13 -4.50
CA ILE A 63 -8.45 -11.19 -3.39
C ILE A 63 -7.36 -11.64 -2.42
N LEU A 64 -6.22 -10.94 -2.46
CA LEU A 64 -4.95 -11.46 -1.94
C LEU A 64 -4.75 -12.90 -2.44
N PHE A 65 -4.81 -13.88 -1.55
CA PHE A 65 -4.51 -15.27 -1.83
C PHE A 65 -5.76 -16.15 -2.05
N LYS A 66 -6.97 -15.57 -2.04
CA LYS A 66 -8.23 -16.33 -2.18
C LYS A 66 -8.95 -16.04 -3.48
N ASN A 67 -9.46 -17.11 -4.10
CA ASN A 67 -10.28 -17.01 -5.31
C ASN A 67 -11.64 -16.40 -4.99
N ALA A 68 -12.08 -15.48 -5.83
CA ALA A 68 -13.36 -14.80 -5.77
C ALA A 68 -14.06 -14.86 -7.13
N SER A 69 -15.37 -15.08 -7.10
CA SER A 69 -16.24 -15.01 -8.28
C SER A 69 -17.59 -14.42 -7.87
N GLY A 70 -18.11 -13.50 -8.67
CA GLY A 70 -19.27 -12.68 -8.31
C GLY A 70 -18.89 -11.22 -8.10
N ASP A 71 -19.61 -10.52 -7.22
CA ASP A 71 -19.29 -9.12 -6.90
C ASP A 71 -18.04 -9.05 -6.03
N VAL A 72 -16.95 -8.48 -6.56
CA VAL A 72 -15.64 -8.47 -5.89
C VAL A 72 -15.66 -7.77 -4.53
N PHE A 73 -16.48 -6.73 -4.36
CA PHE A 73 -16.54 -6.00 -3.09
C PHE A 73 -17.27 -6.81 -2.02
N ARG A 74 -18.31 -7.55 -2.41
CA ARG A 74 -18.96 -8.53 -1.53
C ARG A 74 -18.00 -9.64 -1.13
N GLU A 75 -17.28 -10.20 -2.09
CA GLU A 75 -16.30 -11.25 -1.83
C GLU A 75 -15.11 -10.73 -0.99
N THR A 76 -14.78 -9.44 -1.08
CA THR A 76 -13.76 -8.82 -0.21
C THR A 76 -14.22 -8.75 1.23
N ILE A 77 -15.49 -8.37 1.49
CA ILE A 77 -16.04 -8.37 2.86
C ILE A 77 -16.03 -9.79 3.42
N LYS A 78 -16.49 -10.79 2.66
CA LYS A 78 -16.42 -12.19 3.10
C LYS A 78 -14.98 -12.63 3.39
N PHE A 79 -14.03 -12.28 2.52
CA PHE A 79 -12.62 -12.58 2.75
C PHE A 79 -12.14 -11.99 4.09
N VAL A 80 -12.50 -10.74 4.36
CA VAL A 80 -12.16 -10.06 5.60
C VAL A 80 -12.85 -10.72 6.79
N GLU A 81 -14.14 -11.04 6.73
CA GLU A 81 -14.86 -11.76 7.79
C GLU A 81 -14.24 -13.14 8.07
N GLU A 82 -13.82 -13.87 7.05
CA GLU A 82 -13.21 -15.20 7.19
C GLU A 82 -11.84 -15.17 7.89
N HIS A 83 -10.98 -14.19 7.55
CA HIS A 83 -9.58 -14.16 8.06
C HIS A 83 -9.41 -13.21 9.24
N PHE A 84 -10.22 -12.15 9.29
CA PHE A 84 -10.16 -11.10 10.31
C PHE A 84 -11.35 -11.16 11.27
N GLY A 85 -12.48 -11.80 10.94
CA GLY A 85 -13.76 -11.60 11.63
C GLY A 85 -13.69 -11.67 13.16
N ARG A 86 -13.09 -12.72 13.73
CA ARG A 86 -12.92 -12.83 15.19
C ARG A 86 -12.02 -11.75 15.82
N TYR A 87 -11.21 -11.09 15.01
CA TYR A 87 -10.41 -9.94 15.43
C TYR A 87 -11.13 -8.64 15.13
N LEU A 88 -11.92 -8.50 14.05
CA LEU A 88 -12.65 -7.26 13.71
C LEU A 88 -13.51 -6.78 14.86
N ASP A 89 -14.11 -7.68 15.64
CA ASP A 89 -14.80 -7.33 16.89
C ASP A 89 -13.88 -6.60 17.87
N ASN A 90 -12.61 -7.03 17.98
CA ASN A 90 -11.56 -6.34 18.72
C ASN A 90 -11.04 -5.07 18.01
N TYR A 91 -11.26 -4.89 16.70
CA TYR A 91 -10.96 -3.63 15.99
C TYR A 91 -12.10 -2.61 16.11
N SER A 92 -13.32 -3.03 16.45
CA SER A 92 -14.53 -2.19 16.42
C SER A 92 -14.78 -1.53 15.05
N ILE A 93 -14.52 -2.26 13.96
CA ILE A 93 -14.67 -1.78 12.57
C ILE A 93 -15.95 -2.32 11.95
N GLU A 94 -16.80 -1.42 11.46
CA GLU A 94 -18.00 -1.74 10.71
C GLU A 94 -17.71 -1.72 9.21
N LEU A 95 -17.98 -2.83 8.52
CA LEU A 95 -17.79 -2.96 7.07
C LEU A 95 -19.13 -3.03 6.37
N ASN A 96 -19.31 -2.13 5.41
CA ASN A 96 -20.54 -1.99 4.65
C ASN A 96 -20.26 -2.02 3.15
N SER A 97 -21.03 -2.79 2.38
CA SER A 97 -21.00 -2.74 0.92
C SER A 97 -22.33 -2.27 0.34
N ILE A 98 -22.25 -1.28 -0.56
CA ILE A 98 -23.41 -0.76 -1.29
C ILE A 98 -23.25 -1.13 -2.76
N HIS A 99 -23.91 -2.23 -3.13
CA HIS A 99 -23.85 -2.78 -4.49
C HIS A 99 -24.78 -2.02 -5.41
N ILE A 100 -24.25 -1.01 -6.10
CA ILE A 100 -25.03 -0.17 -7.01
C ILE A 100 -24.22 0.21 -8.24
N ASN A 101 -24.91 0.36 -9.37
CA ASN A 101 -24.33 0.96 -10.56
C ASN A 101 -24.35 2.50 -10.43
N LEU A 102 -23.16 3.10 -10.39
CA LEU A 102 -22.92 4.52 -10.11
C LEU A 102 -23.10 5.42 -11.34
N ALA A 103 -24.16 5.20 -12.11
CA ALA A 103 -24.45 5.93 -13.35
C ALA A 103 -25.78 6.70 -13.34
N SER A 104 -26.57 6.62 -12.25
CA SER A 104 -27.93 7.17 -12.20
C SER A 104 -28.13 8.24 -11.11
N GLU A 105 -29.12 9.12 -11.30
CA GLU A 105 -29.57 10.06 -10.27
C GLU A 105 -30.06 9.36 -9.01
N SER A 106 -30.75 8.23 -9.16
CA SER A 106 -31.21 7.43 -8.02
C SER A 106 -30.04 6.92 -7.19
N ALA A 107 -28.96 6.46 -7.85
CA ALA A 107 -27.73 6.08 -7.16
C ALA A 107 -27.08 7.28 -6.46
N LEU A 108 -27.09 8.46 -7.09
CA LEU A 108 -26.52 9.68 -6.52
C LEU A 108 -27.27 10.07 -5.25
N ASN A 109 -28.60 10.05 -5.29
CA ASN A 109 -29.45 10.34 -4.14
C ASN A 109 -29.28 9.32 -3.02
N LEU A 110 -29.21 8.02 -3.35
CA LEU A 110 -28.97 6.97 -2.35
C LEU A 110 -27.64 7.20 -1.63
N VAL A 111 -26.54 7.33 -2.37
CA VAL A 111 -25.21 7.52 -1.79
C VAL A 111 -25.13 8.82 -1.01
N LYS A 112 -25.74 9.90 -1.51
CA LYS A 112 -25.85 11.18 -0.78
C LYS A 112 -26.56 10.99 0.56
N ASN A 113 -27.69 10.28 0.59
CA ASN A 113 -28.47 10.06 1.80
C ASN A 113 -27.68 9.20 2.78
N VAL A 114 -27.08 8.09 2.34
CA VAL A 114 -26.23 7.25 3.19
C VAL A 114 -25.11 8.05 3.86
N ILE A 115 -24.39 8.88 3.09
CA ILE A 115 -23.33 9.72 3.65
C ILE A 115 -23.90 10.79 4.59
N SER A 116 -25.08 11.33 4.30
CA SER A 116 -25.68 12.39 5.11
C SER A 116 -26.23 11.86 6.44
N GLU A 117 -26.79 10.65 6.44
CA GLU A 117 -27.40 9.98 7.59
C GLU A 117 -26.38 9.29 8.50
N ASP A 118 -25.20 8.95 7.98
CA ASP A 118 -24.13 8.39 8.82
C ASP A 118 -23.77 9.32 9.98
N GLU A 119 -23.70 8.81 11.20
CA GLU A 119 -23.54 9.64 12.41
C GLU A 119 -22.07 9.85 12.82
N SER A 120 -21.11 9.35 12.05
CA SER A 120 -19.68 9.49 12.38
C SER A 120 -19.25 10.96 12.43
N GLU A 121 -18.39 11.28 13.41
CA GLU A 121 -17.88 12.64 13.63
C GLU A 121 -17.14 13.17 12.40
N ASN A 122 -16.39 12.28 11.74
CA ASN A 122 -15.67 12.59 10.52
C ASN A 122 -16.15 11.70 9.38
N LYS A 123 -16.16 12.25 8.17
CA LYS A 123 -16.54 11.55 6.94
C LYS A 123 -15.52 11.88 5.88
N VAL A 124 -15.15 10.91 5.06
CA VAL A 124 -14.23 11.09 3.93
C VAL A 124 -14.69 10.27 2.75
N VAL A 125 -14.69 10.86 1.56
CA VAL A 125 -14.93 10.14 0.30
C VAL A 125 -13.60 9.92 -0.41
N LEU A 126 -13.32 8.68 -0.80
CA LEU A 126 -12.17 8.30 -1.61
C LEU A 126 -12.67 7.62 -2.89
N ASP A 127 -12.36 8.21 -4.04
CA ASP A 127 -12.74 7.67 -5.34
C ASP A 127 -11.56 7.02 -6.04
N LEU A 128 -11.61 5.69 -6.09
CA LEU A 128 -10.66 4.80 -6.77
C LEU A 128 -11.20 4.25 -8.09
N SER A 129 -12.34 4.77 -8.57
CA SER A 129 -12.92 4.32 -9.82
C SER A 129 -12.00 4.57 -11.02
N THR A 130 -12.20 3.81 -12.07
CA THR A 130 -11.48 3.95 -13.35
C THR A 130 -12.38 4.44 -14.47
N ASP A 131 -13.69 4.51 -14.22
CA ASP A 131 -14.71 4.93 -15.17
C ASP A 131 -15.02 6.43 -15.09
N LEU A 132 -15.09 7.09 -16.24
CA LEU A 132 -15.31 8.53 -16.33
C LEU A 132 -16.67 8.98 -15.79
N ASN A 133 -17.73 8.20 -16.02
CA ASN A 133 -19.06 8.52 -15.52
C ASN A 133 -19.11 8.43 -13.99
N ILE A 134 -18.33 7.53 -13.40
CA ILE A 134 -18.21 7.43 -11.94
C ILE A 134 -17.39 8.59 -11.37
N LYS A 135 -16.34 9.06 -12.06
CA LYS A 135 -15.64 10.31 -11.67
C LYS A 135 -16.57 11.51 -11.69
N LEU A 136 -17.41 11.61 -12.72
CA LEU A 136 -18.47 12.61 -12.84
C LEU A 136 -19.49 12.50 -11.71
N PHE A 137 -19.90 11.28 -11.38
CA PHE A 137 -20.78 10.99 -10.26
C PHE A 137 -20.19 11.52 -8.95
N THR A 138 -18.95 11.17 -8.63
CA THR A 138 -18.25 11.63 -7.41
C THR A 138 -18.13 13.15 -7.39
N TRP A 139 -17.81 13.77 -8.53
CA TRP A 139 -17.73 15.22 -8.64
C TRP A 139 -19.06 15.91 -8.29
N ARG A 140 -20.17 15.35 -8.77
CA ARG A 140 -21.52 15.84 -8.44
C ARG A 140 -21.87 15.57 -6.98
N LEU A 141 -21.62 14.36 -6.48
CA LEU A 141 -21.86 13.96 -5.10
C LEU A 141 -21.20 14.92 -4.11
N ARG A 142 -19.90 15.22 -4.33
CA ARG A 142 -19.13 16.17 -3.52
C ARG A 142 -19.85 17.51 -3.32
N SER A 143 -20.44 18.04 -4.39
CA SER A 143 -21.13 19.34 -4.35
C SER A 143 -22.40 19.31 -3.51
N LEU A 144 -22.96 18.11 -3.25
CA LEU A 144 -24.16 17.89 -2.46
C LEU A 144 -23.85 17.65 -0.97
N ILE A 145 -22.76 16.95 -0.64
CA ILE A 145 -22.46 16.51 0.74
C ILE A 145 -21.45 17.39 1.49
N LYS A 146 -20.62 18.18 0.80
CA LYS A 146 -19.55 19.02 1.40
C LYS A 146 -18.58 18.25 2.33
N VAL A 147 -18.34 16.98 2.04
CA VAL A 147 -17.39 16.10 2.75
C VAL A 147 -16.02 16.14 2.04
N PRO A 148 -14.88 16.07 2.77
CA PRO A 148 -13.57 15.89 2.17
C PRO A 148 -13.58 14.74 1.14
N THR A 149 -13.19 15.06 -0.10
CA THR A 149 -13.26 14.12 -1.22
C THR A 149 -11.90 14.03 -1.89
N TYR A 150 -11.41 12.83 -2.06
CA TYR A 150 -10.17 12.51 -2.74
C TYR A 150 -10.49 11.74 -4.01
N ILE A 151 -9.88 12.13 -5.13
CA ILE A 151 -10.05 11.43 -6.41
C ILE A 151 -8.70 10.94 -6.89
N VAL A 152 -8.59 9.63 -7.11
CA VAL A 152 -7.44 9.01 -7.76
C VAL A 152 -7.71 8.85 -9.25
N VAL A 153 -6.73 9.14 -10.09
CA VAL A 153 -6.80 8.97 -11.55
C VAL A 153 -5.56 8.20 -12.01
N PHE A 154 -5.77 7.19 -12.85
CA PHE A 154 -4.71 6.32 -13.35
C PHE A 154 -4.49 6.60 -14.84
N CYS A 155 -3.45 7.34 -15.21
CA CYS A 155 -3.14 7.63 -16.62
C CYS A 155 -1.63 7.76 -16.81
N ASP A 156 -1.02 6.72 -17.39
CA ASP A 156 0.44 6.60 -17.56
C ASP A 156 1.21 6.77 -16.22
N GLY A 157 0.54 6.42 -15.12
CA GLY A 157 0.89 6.76 -13.75
C GLY A 157 -0.34 6.98 -12.89
N LEU A 158 -0.15 7.58 -11.72
CA LEU A 158 -1.16 7.86 -10.71
C LEU A 158 -1.20 9.37 -10.44
N LYS A 159 -2.40 9.93 -10.28
CA LYS A 159 -2.61 11.22 -9.64
C LYS A 159 -3.69 11.13 -8.57
N LEU A 160 -3.43 11.72 -7.41
CA LEU A 160 -4.37 11.87 -6.31
C LEU A 160 -4.67 13.36 -6.15
N TYR A 161 -5.95 13.72 -6.21
CA TYR A 161 -6.42 15.09 -6.01
C TYR A 161 -7.18 15.18 -4.69
N ALA A 162 -6.74 16.07 -3.80
CA ALA A 162 -7.48 16.41 -2.57
C ALA A 162 -8.44 17.57 -2.87
N LEU A 163 -9.74 17.26 -3.06
CA LEU A 163 -10.74 18.26 -3.46
C LEU A 163 -11.31 19.07 -2.29
N SER A 164 -10.97 18.70 -1.04
CA SER A 164 -11.26 19.47 0.18
C SER A 164 -10.61 20.86 0.11
N GLU A 165 -9.35 20.93 -0.30
CA GLU A 165 -8.54 22.15 -0.46
C GLU A 165 -8.97 23.05 -1.62
N ILE A 166 -9.69 22.50 -2.60
CA ILE A 166 -10.08 23.23 -3.81
C ILE A 166 -11.22 24.21 -3.53
N LEU A 167 -12.03 23.98 -2.50
CA LEU A 167 -13.19 24.83 -2.15
C LEU A 167 -12.79 26.26 -1.76
N HIS A 168 -11.61 26.45 -1.20
CA HIS A 168 -11.13 27.77 -0.75
C HIS A 168 -10.40 28.55 -1.85
N ARG A 169 -10.37 28.05 -3.09
CA ARG A 169 -9.51 28.57 -4.17
C ARG A 169 -10.33 29.13 -5.34
N SER A 170 -9.68 29.97 -6.15
CA SER A 170 -10.33 30.68 -7.26
C SER A 170 -10.95 29.74 -8.29
N THR A 171 -12.05 30.18 -8.91
CA THR A 171 -12.82 29.45 -9.94
C THR A 171 -11.97 28.91 -11.09
N ASN A 172 -10.92 29.64 -11.48
CA ASN A 172 -9.97 29.20 -12.52
C ASN A 172 -9.17 27.96 -12.14
N LYS A 173 -8.77 27.83 -10.87
CA LYS A 173 -8.00 26.67 -10.39
C LYS A 173 -8.87 25.42 -10.35
N ILE A 174 -10.14 25.56 -9.96
CA ILE A 174 -11.14 24.49 -9.98
C ILE A 174 -11.32 23.97 -11.42
N ARG A 175 -11.57 24.86 -12.39
CA ARG A 175 -11.73 24.49 -13.80
C ARG A 175 -10.54 23.71 -14.35
N ARG A 176 -9.32 24.10 -13.98
CA ARG A 176 -8.09 23.41 -14.42
C ARG A 176 -7.99 21.99 -13.87
N VAL A 177 -8.27 21.77 -12.59
CA VAL A 177 -8.23 20.42 -11.98
C VAL A 177 -9.27 19.52 -12.61
N VAL A 178 -10.49 20.03 -12.76
CA VAL A 178 -11.59 19.31 -13.42
C VAL A 178 -11.20 18.91 -14.84
N SER A 179 -10.68 19.86 -15.62
CA SER A 179 -10.21 19.58 -16.98
C SER A 179 -9.09 18.54 -17.02
N ASP A 180 -8.13 18.58 -16.09
CA ASP A 180 -7.03 17.59 -16.03
C ASP A 180 -7.55 16.19 -15.70
N ILE A 181 -8.49 16.06 -14.75
CA ILE A 181 -9.15 14.79 -14.42
C ILE A 181 -9.83 14.22 -15.68
N PHE A 182 -10.66 15.01 -16.37
CA PHE A 182 -11.36 14.55 -17.58
C PHE A 182 -10.40 14.07 -18.66
N VAL A 183 -9.40 14.88 -18.99
CA VAL A 183 -8.43 14.55 -20.04
C VAL A 183 -7.68 13.27 -19.71
N ARG A 184 -7.32 13.06 -18.44
CA ARG A 184 -6.57 11.88 -18.01
C ARG A 184 -7.40 10.62 -18.01
N VAL A 185 -8.63 10.67 -17.49
CA VAL A 185 -9.50 9.49 -17.49
C VAL A 185 -9.89 9.08 -18.91
N GLN A 186 -10.05 10.03 -19.83
CA GLN A 186 -10.23 9.69 -21.25
C GLN A 186 -9.00 8.99 -21.85
N ARG A 187 -7.79 9.42 -21.48
CA ARG A 187 -6.53 8.81 -21.93
C ARG A 187 -6.24 7.47 -21.26
N GLN A 188 -6.75 7.24 -20.05
CA GLN A 188 -6.64 5.99 -19.30
C GLN A 188 -7.15 4.81 -20.12
N ALA A 189 -8.29 4.96 -20.81
CA ALA A 189 -8.85 3.93 -21.68
C ALA A 189 -7.93 3.53 -22.86
N THR A 190 -6.93 4.37 -23.17
CA THR A 190 -5.95 4.15 -24.24
C THR A 190 -4.53 3.91 -23.71
N SER A 191 -4.34 3.84 -22.38
CA SER A 191 -3.01 3.62 -21.80
C SER A 191 -2.54 2.21 -22.13
N ARG A 192 -1.25 2.10 -22.48
CA ARG A 192 -0.61 0.81 -22.82
C ARG A 192 -0.01 0.11 -21.62
N ILE A 193 0.00 0.79 -20.47
CA ILE A 193 0.56 0.28 -19.21
C ILE A 193 -0.64 -0.16 -18.37
N PRO A 194 -0.70 -1.43 -17.93
CA PRO A 194 -1.75 -1.89 -17.02
C PRO A 194 -1.79 -0.99 -15.78
N ILE A 195 -2.97 -0.49 -15.41
CA ILE A 195 -3.13 0.43 -14.27
C ILE A 195 -3.23 -0.33 -12.95
N GLU A 196 -3.52 -1.62 -12.99
CA GLU A 196 -3.83 -2.49 -11.88
C GLU A 196 -2.69 -2.55 -10.87
N HIS A 197 -1.44 -2.53 -11.35
CA HIS A 197 -0.25 -2.50 -10.47
C HIS A 197 -0.03 -1.17 -9.74
N LEU A 198 -0.80 -0.13 -10.05
CA LEU A 198 -0.74 1.17 -9.37
C LEU A 198 -1.70 1.28 -8.18
N PHE A 199 -2.66 0.35 -8.03
CA PHE A 199 -3.65 0.40 -6.95
C PHE A 199 -3.03 0.24 -5.56
N LEU A 200 -1.94 -0.53 -5.46
CA LEU A 200 -1.22 -0.64 -4.20
C LEU A 200 -0.61 0.72 -3.81
N LEU A 201 0.15 1.35 -4.71
CA LEU A 201 0.68 2.70 -4.49
C LEU A 201 -0.42 3.72 -4.20
N ALA A 202 -1.53 3.67 -4.96
CA ALA A 202 -2.69 4.53 -4.75
C ALA A 202 -3.24 4.41 -3.34
N SER A 203 -3.34 3.18 -2.81
CA SER A 203 -3.81 2.90 -1.46
C SER A 203 -2.90 3.55 -0.42
N GLY A 204 -1.58 3.37 -0.55
CA GLY A 204 -0.61 3.98 0.37
C GLY A 204 -0.67 5.51 0.37
N LEU A 205 -0.61 6.12 -0.81
CA LEU A 205 -0.61 7.59 -0.92
C LEU A 205 -1.94 8.21 -0.49
N SER A 206 -3.08 7.64 -0.90
CA SER A 206 -4.39 8.18 -0.55
C SER A 206 -4.71 8.03 0.94
N LEU A 207 -4.44 6.86 1.54
CA LEU A 207 -4.65 6.67 2.98
C LEU A 207 -3.68 7.53 3.80
N GLY A 208 -2.43 7.70 3.36
CA GLY A 208 -1.49 8.62 4.01
C GLY A 208 -2.03 10.05 4.05
N GLU A 209 -2.45 10.61 2.91
CA GLU A 209 -3.04 11.96 2.83
C GLU A 209 -4.31 12.09 3.69
N ILE A 210 -5.21 11.09 3.64
CA ILE A 210 -6.46 11.09 4.41
C ILE A 210 -6.18 11.04 5.92
N VAL A 211 -5.36 10.09 6.37
CA VAL A 211 -5.04 9.90 7.79
C VAL A 211 -4.37 11.15 8.32
N MET A 212 -3.38 11.70 7.62
CA MET A 212 -2.71 12.92 8.04
C MET A 212 -3.67 14.11 8.13
N GLN A 213 -4.64 14.22 7.21
CA GLN A 213 -5.67 15.26 7.29
C GLN A 213 -6.59 15.08 8.51
N ILE A 214 -6.98 13.84 8.85
CA ILE A 214 -7.83 13.52 10.02
C ILE A 214 -7.09 13.78 11.33
N GLN A 215 -5.83 13.35 11.42
CA GLN A 215 -5.00 13.58 12.60
C GLN A 215 -4.80 15.08 12.85
N GLY A 216 -4.72 15.88 11.77
CA GLY A 216 -4.71 17.34 11.82
C GLY A 216 -3.31 17.92 12.07
N GLY A 217 -3.26 19.13 12.63
CA GLY A 217 -2.00 19.77 13.05
C GLY A 217 -1.55 19.31 14.44
N PHE A 218 -0.27 19.00 14.60
CA PHE A 218 0.33 18.58 15.87
C PHE A 218 0.40 19.73 16.88
N THR A 219 0.12 19.47 18.17
CA THR A 219 0.13 20.49 19.24
C THR A 219 1.33 20.34 20.17
N LYS A 220 1.49 21.33 21.05
CA LYS A 220 2.73 22.05 21.32
C LYS A 220 3.47 21.59 22.59
N GLU A 221 3.51 20.29 22.87
CA GLU A 221 4.17 19.78 24.08
C GLU A 221 5.51 19.05 23.82
N ASP A 222 5.95 18.94 22.56
CA ASP A 222 7.22 18.28 22.22
C ASP A 222 8.21 19.26 21.55
N PRO A 223 9.34 19.60 22.20
CA PRO A 223 10.32 20.54 21.65
C PRO A 223 11.17 19.86 20.58
N GLY A 224 10.80 19.98 19.29
CA GLY A 224 11.71 19.54 18.22
C GLY A 224 11.23 19.54 16.77
N ALA A 225 9.93 19.52 16.46
CA ALA A 225 9.48 19.43 15.06
C ALA A 225 8.22 20.26 14.79
N TYR A 226 8.39 21.44 14.19
CA TYR A 226 7.30 22.20 13.60
C TYR A 226 6.94 21.59 12.24
N MET A 227 5.98 20.67 12.17
CA MET A 227 5.40 20.29 10.88
C MET A 227 3.88 20.36 10.92
N LYS A 228 3.32 21.45 10.37
CA LYS A 228 1.90 21.50 10.04
C LYS A 228 1.70 20.68 8.77
N PHE A 229 1.02 19.54 8.86
CA PHE A 229 0.60 18.82 7.66
C PHE A 229 -0.33 19.74 6.84
N THR A 230 0.03 19.95 5.58
CA THR A 230 -0.79 20.68 4.62
C THR A 230 -1.06 19.72 3.48
N PRO A 231 -2.32 19.28 3.29
CA PRO A 231 -2.65 18.32 2.23
C PRO A 231 -2.12 18.81 0.88
N ALA A 232 -1.49 17.91 0.14
CA ALA A 232 -1.06 18.23 -1.20
C ALA A 232 -2.31 18.44 -2.07
N LEU A 233 -2.33 19.50 -2.87
CA LEU A 233 -3.41 19.69 -3.86
C LEU A 233 -3.46 18.50 -4.83
N GLU A 234 -2.28 18.02 -5.18
CA GLU A 234 -2.05 16.92 -6.11
C GLU A 234 -0.82 16.15 -5.63
N VAL A 235 -0.95 14.84 -5.52
CA VAL A 235 0.18 13.90 -5.43
C VAL A 235 0.22 13.13 -6.75
N ALA A 236 1.39 13.00 -7.37
CA ALA A 236 1.53 12.35 -8.67
C ALA A 236 2.69 11.36 -8.69
N PHE A 237 2.50 10.26 -9.39
CA PHE A 237 3.53 9.28 -9.75
C PHE A 237 3.40 8.95 -11.25
N PRO A 238 4.48 8.76 -12.02
CA PRO A 238 5.87 9.00 -11.64
C PRO A 238 6.13 10.46 -11.21
N PHE A 239 7.02 10.65 -10.25
CA PHE A 239 7.44 12.01 -9.85
C PHE A 239 8.16 12.68 -11.01
N ARG A 240 8.22 14.02 -11.00
CA ARG A 240 8.95 14.77 -12.03
C ARG A 240 10.41 14.31 -12.05
N GLY A 241 10.88 13.84 -13.21
CA GLY A 241 12.25 13.32 -13.38
C GLY A 241 12.34 11.79 -13.31
N ILE A 242 11.29 11.10 -12.87
CA ILE A 242 11.24 9.63 -12.92
C ILE A 242 10.88 9.17 -14.34
N PRO A 243 11.61 8.20 -14.90
CA PRO A 243 11.29 7.58 -16.18
C PRO A 243 9.86 7.03 -16.19
N PRO A 244 9.16 7.07 -17.34
CA PRO A 244 7.84 6.47 -17.43
C PRO A 244 7.92 4.95 -17.22
N LEU A 245 6.79 4.37 -16.84
CA LEU A 245 6.68 2.92 -16.68
C LEU A 245 6.83 2.21 -18.04
N ARG A 246 7.31 0.97 -17.98
CA ARG A 246 7.45 0.06 -19.11
C ARG A 246 6.10 -0.59 -19.40
N ALA A 247 5.79 -0.72 -20.69
CA ALA A 247 4.70 -1.57 -21.14
C ALA A 247 5.15 -3.03 -21.37
N ALA A 248 6.46 -3.25 -21.56
CA ALA A 248 7.02 -4.56 -21.87
C ALA A 248 7.32 -5.36 -20.60
N PRO A 249 7.03 -6.68 -20.58
CA PRO A 249 7.34 -7.56 -19.46
C PRO A 249 8.83 -7.57 -19.13
N GLN A 250 9.17 -7.66 -17.84
CA GLN A 250 10.53 -7.91 -17.37
C GLN A 250 10.74 -9.39 -17.10
N ARG A 251 11.91 -9.91 -17.46
CA ARG A 251 12.30 -11.31 -17.22
C ARG A 251 13.35 -11.36 -16.12
N ILE A 252 12.97 -11.90 -14.97
CA ILE A 252 13.86 -12.08 -13.81
C ILE A 252 13.78 -13.54 -13.40
N LYS A 253 14.86 -14.31 -13.62
CA LYS A 253 14.84 -15.77 -13.51
C LYS A 253 14.40 -16.24 -12.12
N SER A 254 15.00 -15.67 -11.07
CA SER A 254 14.75 -15.99 -9.67
C SER A 254 14.89 -14.75 -8.79
N ILE A 255 14.01 -14.66 -7.79
CA ILE A 255 13.91 -13.52 -6.86
C ILE A 255 14.03 -14.05 -5.42
N ALA A 256 14.94 -13.47 -4.63
CA ALA A 256 15.00 -13.69 -3.18
C ALA A 256 14.48 -12.46 -2.44
N VAL A 257 13.43 -12.62 -1.65
CA VAL A 257 12.88 -11.57 -0.77
C VAL A 257 13.36 -11.84 0.65
N VAL A 258 14.23 -10.98 1.16
CA VAL A 258 14.82 -11.08 2.50
C VAL A 258 14.09 -10.13 3.44
N GLY A 259 13.33 -10.69 4.37
CA GLY A 259 12.38 -9.97 5.22
C GLY A 259 10.95 -10.14 4.69
N ALA A 260 10.14 -10.86 5.46
CA ALA A 260 8.71 -11.11 5.26
C ALA A 260 7.85 -10.22 6.19
N GLY A 261 8.42 -9.12 6.70
CA GLY A 261 7.72 -8.14 7.53
C GLY A 261 6.81 -7.18 6.74
N ALA A 262 6.74 -5.93 7.19
CA ALA A 262 5.84 -4.92 6.60
C ALA A 262 6.18 -4.59 5.14
N LEU A 263 7.45 -4.34 4.82
CA LEU A 263 7.90 -4.13 3.43
C LEU A 263 7.74 -5.40 2.60
N GLY A 264 8.18 -6.55 3.13
CA GLY A 264 8.07 -7.86 2.48
C GLY A 264 6.65 -8.21 2.04
N THR A 265 5.67 -7.92 2.91
CA THR A 265 4.24 -8.10 2.59
C THR A 265 3.82 -7.35 1.32
N PHE A 266 4.20 -6.09 1.22
CA PHE A 266 3.80 -5.27 0.07
C PHE A 266 4.65 -5.52 -1.17
N TYR A 267 5.91 -5.97 -1.02
CA TYR A 267 6.67 -6.53 -2.13
C TYR A 267 5.97 -7.76 -2.71
N ALA A 268 5.54 -8.70 -1.87
CA ALA A 268 4.84 -9.90 -2.30
C ALA A 268 3.54 -9.55 -3.08
N ILE A 269 2.71 -8.64 -2.55
CA ILE A 269 1.47 -8.20 -3.21
C ILE A 269 1.79 -7.53 -4.57
N GLN A 270 2.80 -6.66 -4.62
CA GLN A 270 3.17 -5.95 -5.84
C GLN A 270 3.74 -6.90 -6.91
N LEU A 271 4.63 -7.83 -6.51
CA LEU A 271 5.20 -8.84 -7.39
C LEU A 271 4.12 -9.78 -7.93
N ALA A 272 3.22 -10.28 -7.08
CA ALA A 272 2.11 -11.13 -7.50
C ALA A 272 1.19 -10.42 -8.50
N THR A 273 0.88 -9.15 -8.24
CA THR A 273 0.11 -8.30 -9.16
C THR A 273 0.82 -8.18 -10.50
N MET A 274 2.12 -7.88 -10.53
CA MET A 274 2.88 -7.77 -11.78
C MET A 274 2.98 -9.09 -12.54
N ILE A 275 3.10 -10.23 -11.84
CA ILE A 275 3.10 -11.58 -12.44
C ILE A 275 1.75 -11.87 -13.10
N ASN A 276 0.64 -11.65 -12.38
CA ASN A 276 -0.71 -11.87 -12.90
C ASN A 276 -1.02 -10.99 -14.12
N LEU A 277 -0.47 -9.77 -14.16
CA LEU A 277 -0.59 -8.85 -15.31
C LEU A 277 0.41 -9.13 -16.43
N LYS A 278 1.23 -10.18 -16.32
CA LYS A 278 2.29 -10.52 -17.27
C LYS A 278 3.33 -9.42 -17.47
N LEU A 279 3.51 -8.54 -16.49
CA LEU A 279 4.55 -7.51 -16.48
C LEU A 279 5.86 -8.01 -15.89
N LEU A 280 5.82 -9.10 -15.13
CA LEU A 280 6.99 -9.77 -14.58
C LEU A 280 6.91 -11.27 -14.86
N GLU A 281 7.88 -11.80 -15.59
CA GLU A 281 8.07 -13.23 -15.81
C GLU A 281 9.21 -13.71 -14.90
N THR A 282 8.88 -14.61 -13.99
CA THR A 282 9.86 -15.26 -13.10
C THR A 282 9.60 -16.76 -12.99
N ARG A 283 10.63 -17.53 -12.68
CA ARG A 283 10.51 -18.98 -12.47
C ARG A 283 10.47 -19.34 -11.00
N GLU A 284 10.97 -18.47 -10.15
CA GLU A 284 11.20 -18.79 -8.75
C GLU A 284 11.17 -17.55 -7.87
N VAL A 285 10.50 -17.67 -6.72
CA VAL A 285 10.54 -16.68 -5.64
C VAL A 285 10.83 -17.40 -4.33
N VAL A 286 11.81 -16.93 -3.56
CA VAL A 286 12.10 -17.43 -2.21
C VAL A 286 11.90 -16.33 -1.18
N PHE A 287 11.16 -16.62 -0.10
CA PHE A 287 10.98 -15.73 1.04
C PHE A 287 11.83 -16.17 2.22
N ILE A 288 12.59 -15.25 2.81
CA ILE A 288 13.51 -15.55 3.92
C ILE A 288 13.16 -14.63 5.09
N ASP A 289 12.81 -15.22 6.23
CA ASP A 289 12.54 -14.49 7.47
C ASP A 289 12.66 -15.44 8.67
N PRO A 290 13.40 -15.09 9.74
CA PRO A 290 13.54 -15.93 10.92
C PRO A 290 12.38 -15.80 11.91
N ASP A 291 11.52 -14.80 11.76
CA ASP A 291 10.50 -14.47 12.76
C ASP A 291 9.22 -15.30 12.60
N ARG A 292 8.46 -15.31 13.70
CA ARG A 292 7.08 -15.81 13.75
C ARG A 292 6.08 -14.67 13.70
N ILE A 293 4.88 -15.00 13.24
CA ILE A 293 3.77 -14.05 13.12
C ILE A 293 3.23 -13.70 14.50
N ASP A 294 3.08 -12.40 14.75
CA ASP A 294 2.55 -11.84 15.99
C ASP A 294 1.39 -10.87 15.69
N GLN A 295 0.35 -10.88 16.52
CA GLN A 295 -0.85 -10.05 16.32
C GLN A 295 -0.57 -8.54 16.24
N THR A 296 0.51 -8.05 16.87
CA THR A 296 0.95 -6.65 16.81
C THR A 296 1.46 -6.24 15.42
N ASN A 297 1.56 -7.19 14.49
CA ASN A 297 2.05 -6.98 13.14
C ASN A 297 0.91 -6.80 12.12
N PHE A 298 -0.31 -7.20 12.48
CA PHE A 298 -1.49 -7.18 11.61
C PHE A 298 -1.87 -5.79 11.11
N ASN A 299 -1.54 -4.74 11.86
CA ASN A 299 -1.81 -3.36 11.44
C ASN A 299 -1.00 -2.90 10.22
N ARG A 300 0.00 -3.68 9.76
CA ARG A 300 0.86 -3.33 8.60
C ARG A 300 1.34 -4.52 7.77
N GLN A 301 1.02 -5.76 8.15
CA GLN A 301 1.37 -6.98 7.44
C GLN A 301 0.08 -7.71 7.02
N VAL A 302 -0.58 -7.16 5.99
CA VAL A 302 -1.99 -7.47 5.66
C VAL A 302 -2.27 -8.85 5.06
N ILE A 303 -1.28 -9.72 5.06
CA ILE A 303 -1.40 -11.10 4.57
C ILE A 303 -1.36 -12.12 5.71
N TYR A 304 -1.04 -11.65 6.93
CA TYR A 304 -0.99 -12.44 8.14
C TYR A 304 -2.16 -12.06 9.03
N TRP A 305 -2.89 -13.07 9.47
CA TRP A 305 -4.08 -12.89 10.30
C TRP A 305 -4.17 -13.99 11.35
N GLY A 306 -5.31 -14.08 11.99
CA GLY A 306 -5.47 -14.92 13.16
C GLY A 306 -5.19 -16.40 12.98
N ASP A 307 -5.47 -16.92 11.80
CA ASP A 307 -5.21 -18.32 11.45
C ASP A 307 -3.70 -18.63 11.35
N THR A 308 -2.84 -17.60 11.38
CA THR A 308 -1.40 -17.71 11.18
C THR A 308 -0.55 -17.30 12.39
N ILE A 309 -1.16 -16.92 13.52
CA ILE A 309 -0.42 -16.49 14.73
C ILE A 309 0.54 -17.61 15.20
N GLY A 310 1.79 -17.24 15.46
CA GLY A 310 2.84 -18.15 15.93
C GLY A 310 3.48 -19.01 14.84
N LEU A 311 2.92 -19.02 13.62
CA LEU A 311 3.54 -19.67 12.47
C LEU A 311 4.71 -18.84 11.94
N SER A 312 5.54 -19.47 11.11
CA SER A 312 6.66 -18.83 10.44
C SER A 312 6.18 -17.77 9.44
N LYS A 313 6.80 -16.57 9.49
CA LYS A 313 6.48 -15.51 8.52
C LYS A 313 6.87 -15.93 7.11
N ALA A 314 8.05 -16.55 6.94
CA ALA A 314 8.56 -16.96 5.64
C ALA A 314 7.68 -18.04 4.99
N GLU A 315 7.28 -19.06 5.77
CA GLU A 315 6.43 -20.15 5.31
C GLU A 315 5.05 -19.65 4.88
N VAL A 316 4.39 -18.90 5.75
CA VAL A 316 3.05 -18.35 5.45
C VAL A 316 3.12 -17.36 4.29
N MET A 317 4.16 -16.53 4.19
CA MET A 317 4.36 -15.63 3.03
C MET A 317 4.44 -16.43 1.73
N ALA A 318 5.22 -17.50 1.69
CA ALA A 318 5.33 -18.36 0.52
C ALA A 318 3.99 -19.01 0.15
N GLU A 319 3.26 -19.56 1.13
CA GLU A 319 1.92 -20.13 0.92
C GLU A 319 0.95 -19.09 0.35
N ARG A 320 0.84 -17.92 0.99
CA ARG A 320 -0.08 -16.87 0.55
C ARG A 320 0.33 -16.29 -0.80
N PHE A 321 1.62 -16.08 -1.05
CA PHE A 321 2.10 -15.60 -2.35
C PHE A 321 1.77 -16.59 -3.47
N GLN A 322 1.96 -17.89 -3.24
CA GLN A 322 1.53 -18.93 -4.18
C GLN A 322 0.02 -18.87 -4.45
N GLY A 323 -0.78 -18.57 -3.43
CA GLY A 323 -2.22 -18.35 -3.56
C GLY A 323 -2.61 -17.09 -4.33
N MET A 324 -1.76 -16.04 -4.32
CA MET A 324 -2.00 -14.77 -5.02
C MET A 324 -1.76 -14.86 -6.53
N ILE A 325 -0.93 -15.78 -7.00
CA ILE A 325 -0.55 -15.89 -8.41
C ILE A 325 -1.38 -16.95 -9.15
N HIS A 326 -1.65 -16.70 -10.44
CA HIS A 326 -2.23 -17.71 -11.34
C HIS A 326 -1.17 -18.52 -12.08
N ASP A 327 0.08 -18.05 -12.08
CA ASP A 327 1.17 -18.65 -12.82
C ASP A 327 1.91 -19.71 -12.01
N ASN A 328 2.51 -20.67 -12.72
CA ASN A 328 3.31 -21.72 -12.12
C ASN A 328 4.73 -21.22 -11.86
N VAL A 329 4.92 -20.52 -10.75
CA VAL A 329 6.21 -20.07 -10.21
C VAL A 329 6.60 -21.00 -9.07
N LEU A 330 7.86 -21.43 -8.99
CA LEU A 330 8.35 -22.18 -7.83
C LEU A 330 8.49 -21.23 -6.64
N VAL A 331 7.61 -21.35 -5.64
CA VAL A 331 7.67 -20.55 -4.42
C VAL A 331 8.30 -21.36 -3.29
N ARG A 332 9.36 -20.81 -2.68
CA ARG A 332 10.09 -21.44 -1.57
C ARG A 332 10.14 -20.52 -0.35
N TYR A 333 10.49 -21.07 0.80
CA TYR A 333 10.77 -20.32 2.01
C TYR A 333 12.00 -20.86 2.74
N GLU A 334 12.63 -20.00 3.54
CA GLU A 334 13.70 -20.37 4.47
C GLU A 334 13.45 -19.63 5.80
N GLU A 335 13.28 -20.39 6.89
CA GLU A 335 13.20 -19.88 8.27
C GLU A 335 14.59 -19.61 8.83
N ALA A 336 15.25 -18.60 8.28
CA ALA A 336 16.64 -18.34 8.58
C ALA A 336 16.95 -16.84 8.51
N ARG A 337 18.00 -16.44 9.22
CA ARG A 337 18.66 -15.15 8.97
C ARG A 337 19.41 -15.23 7.65
N PHE A 338 19.59 -14.07 7.03
CA PHE A 338 20.32 -13.95 5.77
C PHE A 338 21.72 -14.58 5.85
N GLU A 339 22.46 -14.33 6.94
CA GLU A 339 23.82 -14.83 7.16
C GLU A 339 23.94 -16.36 7.09
N GLU A 340 22.89 -17.08 7.45
CA GLU A 340 22.85 -18.55 7.52
C GLU A 340 22.64 -19.20 6.13
N ILE A 341 22.04 -18.45 5.19
CA ILE A 341 21.63 -18.99 3.89
C ILE A 341 22.22 -18.25 2.69
N LYS A 342 22.98 -17.17 2.89
CA LYS A 342 23.52 -16.32 1.82
C LYS A 342 24.28 -17.09 0.74
N ASP A 343 25.00 -18.15 1.10
CA ASP A 343 25.71 -18.99 0.11
C ASP A 343 24.76 -19.69 -0.87
N LYS A 344 23.54 -20.04 -0.44
CA LYS A 344 22.50 -20.60 -1.32
C LYS A 344 21.91 -19.56 -2.29
N LEU A 345 22.14 -18.26 -2.04
CA LEU A 345 21.59 -17.17 -2.83
C LEU A 345 22.51 -16.65 -3.93
N LYS A 346 23.73 -17.18 -4.07
CA LYS A 346 24.71 -16.73 -5.07
C LYS A 346 24.22 -16.82 -6.53
N ASP A 347 23.32 -17.76 -6.81
CA ASP A 347 22.74 -17.97 -8.14
C ASP A 347 21.42 -17.21 -8.37
N MET A 348 20.99 -16.39 -7.41
CA MET A 348 19.78 -15.57 -7.54
C MET A 348 20.01 -14.41 -8.50
N THR A 349 18.99 -14.08 -9.29
CA THR A 349 19.10 -12.98 -10.28
C THR A 349 18.59 -11.63 -9.78
N LEU A 350 17.92 -11.61 -8.63
CA LEU A 350 17.48 -10.41 -7.94
C LEU A 350 17.34 -10.70 -6.44
N ILE A 351 17.86 -9.81 -5.60
CA ILE A 351 17.55 -9.76 -4.17
C ILE A 351 16.66 -8.54 -3.91
N ILE A 352 15.64 -8.72 -3.09
CA ILE A 352 14.77 -7.65 -2.60
C ILE A 352 14.88 -7.66 -1.08
N GLU A 353 15.35 -6.54 -0.55
CA GLU A 353 15.63 -6.34 0.86
C GLU A 353 14.45 -5.61 1.53
N GLY A 354 13.91 -6.23 2.57
CA GLY A 354 12.80 -5.74 3.39
C GLY A 354 13.04 -5.95 4.88
N VAL A 355 14.29 -5.82 5.34
CA VAL A 355 14.70 -5.94 6.74
C VAL A 355 14.67 -4.59 7.46
N ASP A 356 14.54 -4.63 8.78
CA ASP A 356 14.34 -3.45 9.63
C ASP A 356 15.60 -2.98 10.40
N THR A 357 16.74 -3.64 10.20
CA THR A 357 18.03 -3.24 10.78
C THR A 357 19.03 -2.79 9.72
N TRP A 358 19.84 -1.78 10.07
CA TRP A 358 20.96 -1.33 9.26
C TRP A 358 22.07 -2.38 9.18
N ALA A 359 22.29 -3.17 10.26
CA ALA A 359 23.23 -4.28 10.25
C ALA A 359 22.90 -5.32 9.16
N ALA A 360 21.68 -5.86 9.15
CA ALA A 360 21.27 -6.83 8.14
C ALA A 360 21.28 -6.22 6.72
N ARG A 361 20.87 -4.95 6.58
CA ARG A 361 20.91 -4.25 5.28
C ARG A 361 22.34 -4.11 4.75
N LYS A 362 23.32 -3.81 5.61
CA LYS A 362 24.76 -3.78 5.24
C LYS A 362 25.24 -5.14 4.77
N GLU A 363 24.87 -6.21 5.45
CA GLU A 363 25.27 -7.57 5.06
C GLU A 363 24.69 -7.95 3.69
N ILE A 364 23.39 -7.72 3.47
CA ILE A 364 22.71 -8.03 2.20
C ILE A 364 23.30 -7.19 1.06
N ALA A 365 23.51 -5.88 1.29
CA ALA A 365 24.11 -4.99 0.30
C ALA A 365 25.56 -5.36 -0.05
N GLY A 366 26.36 -5.75 0.96
CA GLY A 366 27.72 -6.24 0.76
C GLY A 366 27.73 -7.47 -0.11
N PHE A 367 26.94 -8.49 0.27
CA PHE A 367 26.80 -9.73 -0.49
C PHE A 367 26.36 -9.50 -1.93
N ALA A 368 25.32 -8.68 -2.16
CA ALA A 368 24.82 -8.37 -3.49
C ALA A 368 25.89 -7.67 -4.36
N THR A 369 26.64 -6.74 -3.77
CA THR A 369 27.71 -6.00 -4.46
C THR A 369 28.88 -6.93 -4.81
N GLU A 370 29.33 -7.77 -3.87
CA GLU A 370 30.44 -8.72 -4.06
C GLU A 370 30.13 -9.78 -5.13
N ASN A 371 28.88 -10.23 -5.22
CA ASN A 371 28.46 -11.26 -6.17
C ASN A 371 27.87 -10.68 -7.47
N GLY A 372 27.78 -9.35 -7.61
CA GLY A 372 27.19 -8.71 -8.78
C GLY A 372 25.71 -9.08 -8.98
N ILE A 373 24.94 -9.18 -7.90
CA ILE A 373 23.51 -9.49 -7.92
C ILE A 373 22.72 -8.18 -7.81
N PRO A 374 21.76 -7.91 -8.70
CA PRO A 374 20.86 -6.77 -8.55
C PRO A 374 20.14 -6.78 -7.20
N LEU A 375 20.02 -5.61 -6.56
CA LEU A 375 19.42 -5.46 -5.24
C LEU A 375 18.43 -4.30 -5.22
N ILE A 376 17.17 -4.59 -4.92
CA ILE A 376 16.18 -3.59 -4.53
C ILE A 376 16.25 -3.48 -3.00
N SER A 377 16.54 -2.30 -2.49
CA SER A 377 16.56 -2.02 -1.06
C SER A 377 15.64 -0.85 -0.77
N ALA A 378 14.88 -0.92 0.32
CA ALA A 378 14.08 0.21 0.75
C ALA A 378 13.97 0.21 2.27
N GLY A 379 13.96 1.39 2.87
CA GLY A 379 13.80 1.57 4.30
C GLY A 379 12.65 2.53 4.60
N VAL A 380 11.93 2.25 5.67
CA VAL A 380 10.75 3.02 6.09
C VAL A 380 10.98 3.54 7.49
N GLU A 381 10.80 4.85 7.63
CA GLU A 381 10.55 5.51 8.90
C GLU A 381 9.08 5.91 8.96
N LEU A 382 8.65 6.59 10.02
CA LEU A 382 7.23 6.83 10.26
C LEU A 382 6.51 7.53 9.09
N LEU A 383 6.99 8.70 8.67
CA LEU A 383 6.36 9.53 7.62
C LEU A 383 7.23 9.70 6.38
N HIS A 384 8.39 9.05 6.33
CA HIS A 384 9.31 9.11 5.20
C HIS A 384 9.98 7.77 5.02
N GLY A 385 10.59 7.58 3.88
CA GLY A 385 11.37 6.40 3.57
C GLY A 385 12.28 6.67 2.39
N HIS A 386 13.01 5.65 2.00
CA HIS A 386 13.85 5.68 0.83
C HIS A 386 13.72 4.34 0.11
N GLU A 387 13.95 4.36 -1.19
CA GLU A 387 14.26 3.19 -1.98
C GLU A 387 15.63 3.39 -2.63
N THR A 388 16.29 2.32 -2.99
CA THR A 388 17.44 2.35 -3.87
C THR A 388 17.51 1.05 -4.66
N PHE A 389 17.84 1.14 -5.95
CA PHE A 389 18.08 -0.01 -6.78
C PHE A 389 19.53 -0.05 -7.25
N TYR A 390 20.22 -1.10 -6.81
CA TYR A 390 21.53 -1.48 -7.30
C TYR A 390 21.39 -2.43 -8.48
N LEU A 391 21.86 -1.98 -9.64
CA LEU A 391 22.01 -2.77 -10.84
C LEU A 391 23.50 -2.74 -11.19
N PRO A 392 24.19 -3.90 -11.16
CA PRO A 392 25.62 -3.99 -11.37
C PRO A 392 26.07 -3.24 -12.62
N LEU A 393 27.15 -2.45 -12.46
CA LEU A 393 27.76 -1.64 -13.52
C LEU A 393 26.86 -0.55 -14.13
N LYS A 394 25.66 -0.30 -13.58
CA LYS A 394 24.71 0.68 -14.09
C LYS A 394 24.29 1.72 -13.06
N THR A 395 24.11 1.32 -11.80
CA THR A 395 23.69 2.22 -10.72
C THR A 395 24.60 2.05 -9.50
N TYR A 396 24.58 3.01 -8.58
CA TYR A 396 25.40 2.94 -7.36
C TYR A 396 24.86 1.88 -6.38
N CYS A 397 25.76 1.19 -5.67
CA CYS A 397 25.33 0.30 -4.59
C CYS A 397 24.85 1.11 -3.37
N PRO A 398 24.08 0.51 -2.43
CA PRO A 398 23.55 1.22 -1.26
C PRO A 398 24.62 1.92 -0.40
N PHE A 399 25.85 1.41 -0.37
CA PHE A 399 26.97 2.07 0.32
C PHE A 399 27.28 3.46 -0.23
N HIS A 400 27.04 3.70 -1.52
CA HIS A 400 27.29 4.98 -2.18
C HIS A 400 26.02 5.82 -2.37
N SER A 401 24.86 5.20 -2.63
CA SER A 401 23.62 5.93 -2.92
C SER A 401 23.00 6.55 -1.67
N ILE A 402 23.08 5.87 -0.53
CA ILE A 402 22.46 6.31 0.73
C ILE A 402 23.46 6.39 1.90
N ASN A 403 24.75 6.34 1.60
CA ASN A 403 25.84 6.26 2.58
C ASN A 403 25.62 5.14 3.60
N LEU A 404 25.22 3.94 3.14
CA LEU A 404 24.83 2.83 4.03
C LEU A 404 25.92 2.46 5.06
N GLY A 405 27.19 2.64 4.74
CA GLY A 405 28.30 2.36 5.65
C GLY A 405 28.30 3.21 6.93
N GLU A 406 27.75 4.43 6.86
CA GLU A 406 27.65 5.37 7.99
C GLU A 406 26.39 5.14 8.83
N LYS A 407 25.44 4.32 8.35
CA LYS A 407 24.18 4.05 9.05
C LYS A 407 24.42 3.10 10.22
N MET A 408 23.86 3.46 11.37
CA MET A 408 23.91 2.68 12.59
C MET A 408 22.51 2.40 13.10
N ASP A 409 22.31 1.20 13.62
CA ASP A 409 21.09 0.86 14.33
C ASP A 409 20.93 1.76 15.56
N PRO A 410 19.71 2.28 15.80
CA PRO A 410 19.46 3.07 16.99
C PRO A 410 19.81 2.23 18.22
N GLN A 411 20.43 2.85 19.23
CA GLN A 411 20.71 2.17 20.49
C GLN A 411 19.38 1.82 21.17
N ILE A 412 19.01 0.54 21.10
CA ILE A 412 17.80 0.05 21.74
C ILE A 412 18.12 -0.12 23.23
N ASN A 413 17.60 0.78 24.09
CA ASN A 413 17.53 0.50 25.52
C ASN A 413 16.69 -0.77 25.71
N GLU A 414 17.28 -1.80 26.32
CA GLU A 414 16.82 -3.20 26.48
C GLU A 414 15.52 -3.38 27.29
N SER A 415 14.58 -2.45 27.26
CA SER A 415 13.25 -2.70 27.81
C SER A 415 12.42 -3.50 26.79
N CYS A 416 11.78 -4.57 27.26
CA CYS A 416 10.91 -5.46 26.47
C CYS A 416 9.71 -4.78 25.79
N LEU A 417 9.57 -3.46 25.90
CA LEU A 417 8.46 -2.64 25.40
C LEU A 417 8.89 -1.62 24.33
N ASN A 418 10.15 -1.63 23.88
CA ASN A 418 10.65 -0.65 22.91
C ASN A 418 10.31 -1.05 21.47
N ILE A 419 9.00 -1.05 21.19
CA ILE A 419 8.40 -1.34 19.89
C ILE A 419 8.46 -0.07 19.04
N GLN A 420 9.27 -0.06 17.98
CA GLN A 420 9.38 1.11 17.09
C GLN A 420 8.03 1.43 16.41
N PRO A 421 7.63 2.71 16.34
CA PRO A 421 6.38 3.12 15.71
C PRO A 421 6.38 2.83 14.22
N SER A 422 5.23 2.46 13.67
CA SER A 422 5.10 2.14 12.25
C SER A 422 3.65 2.28 11.77
N VAL A 423 3.50 2.75 10.53
CA VAL A 423 2.20 3.01 9.89
C VAL A 423 2.18 2.39 8.50
N ILE A 424 1.07 1.70 8.20
CA ILE A 424 0.91 0.91 6.98
C ILE A 424 1.01 1.71 5.68
N PHE A 425 0.49 2.94 5.64
CA PHE A 425 0.46 3.72 4.40
C PHE A 425 1.87 4.07 3.88
N THR A 426 2.83 4.33 4.78
CA THR A 426 4.23 4.54 4.40
C THR A 426 4.86 3.23 3.92
N ASN A 427 4.58 2.10 4.60
CA ASN A 427 5.04 0.78 4.16
C ASN A 427 4.54 0.43 2.76
N ILE A 428 3.25 0.62 2.49
CA ILE A 428 2.64 0.40 1.17
C ILE A 428 3.31 1.28 0.12
N ALA A 429 3.39 2.59 0.38
CA ALA A 429 3.90 3.55 -0.58
C ALA A 429 5.35 3.25 -0.96
N ILE A 430 6.23 3.06 0.02
CA ILE A 430 7.65 2.80 -0.23
C ILE A 430 7.87 1.42 -0.87
N ALA A 431 7.19 0.37 -0.41
CA ALA A 431 7.34 -0.95 -0.99
C ALA A 431 6.86 -1.00 -2.45
N SER A 432 5.70 -0.39 -2.73
CA SER A 432 5.16 -0.32 -4.09
C SER A 432 6.06 0.53 -4.99
N LEU A 433 6.52 1.71 -4.51
CA LEU A 433 7.47 2.55 -5.23
C LEU A 433 8.73 1.78 -5.61
N ALA A 434 9.40 1.13 -4.64
CA ALA A 434 10.65 0.42 -4.88
C ALA A 434 10.54 -0.63 -6.01
N ILE A 435 9.44 -1.39 -6.05
CA ILE A 435 9.21 -2.37 -7.12
C ILE A 435 8.87 -1.69 -8.44
N LEU A 436 8.01 -0.66 -8.42
CA LEU A 436 7.60 0.08 -9.62
C LEU A 436 8.75 0.85 -10.26
N THR A 437 9.67 1.43 -9.48
CA THR A 437 10.83 2.17 -9.99
C THR A 437 11.96 1.24 -10.43
N SER A 438 12.12 0.08 -9.78
CA SER A 438 13.21 -0.86 -10.11
C SER A 438 12.88 -1.79 -11.27
N ILE A 439 11.67 -2.39 -11.24
CA ILE A 439 11.23 -3.37 -12.23
C ILE A 439 10.34 -2.68 -13.27
N GLY A 440 9.41 -1.84 -12.81
CA GLY A 440 8.40 -1.21 -13.66
C GLY A 440 8.90 -0.06 -14.52
N ALA A 441 9.93 0.70 -14.11
CA ALA A 441 10.37 1.90 -14.84
C ALA A 441 11.25 1.59 -16.05
N ARG A 442 11.22 2.46 -17.08
CA ARG A 442 12.02 2.30 -18.31
C ARG A 442 13.51 2.30 -18.10
N GLU A 443 13.97 3.08 -17.12
CA GLU A 443 15.35 3.13 -16.70
C GLU A 443 15.36 2.93 -15.18
N PRO A 444 16.23 2.04 -14.68
CA PRO A 444 16.33 1.80 -13.25
C PRO A 444 16.82 3.06 -12.54
N LEU A 445 16.13 3.46 -11.49
CA LEU A 445 16.53 4.59 -10.66
C LEU A 445 17.53 4.17 -9.59
N ASN A 446 18.32 5.12 -9.10
CA ASN A 446 19.25 4.90 -8.00
C ASN A 446 18.82 5.72 -6.78
N GLY A 447 17.60 5.45 -6.28
CA GLY A 447 16.99 6.18 -5.17
C GLY A 447 16.39 7.53 -5.54
#